data_AF-A0A6J6M7Z4-F1
#
_entry.id   AF-A0A6J6M7Z4-F1
#
_cell.length_a   1.000
_cell.length_b   1.000
_cell.length_c   1.000
_cell.angle_alpha   90.00
_cell.angle_beta   90.00
_cell.angle_gamma   90.00
#
_symmetry.space_group_name_H-M   'P 1'
#
loop_
_entity.id
_entity.type
_entity.pdbx_description
1 polymer ?
#
loop_
_entity_poly.entity_id
_entity_poly.type
_entity_poly.pdbx_seq_one_letter_code
_entity_poly.pdbx_strand_id
1 'polypeptide(L)'
;MSLDNSSCNLASLNLMKFLKVDGSFDAKTFVKATEIIITSMDISICFADFPTEAIGVTTRAYRQLGIGFANIGALLMASGLAYDSEGGRALAGAITSLMTGTSYRRSAELAGIVGPYEGYARNAAPHTRVMRKHQAASTAAKSATTLDRDVWTEANKEWEKCVTIGEKNGWRNAQASVLAPTGTIGLMMDCDTTGIEPDFSLVKFKKLVGGGSMQIVNQTVPAALRKLGYTEETVEAIVEYIGANGHVIDAPGLKTEHYDVFDCALGARSIAPMGHVRMMAACQPFLSGAISKTVNLPADATVADVEEVYYEGWKLGLKALAVYRDNCKVGQPLSDGKAAKSDDSVSAAPAPATRKRLPKSRPSRTTSFSVAGAEGYMTAGTYEDGKLGEVFLKLGKQGSTLAGVMDAFSIAVSIGLQYGVPLDTYVQKFTNLRFEPAGMTDDPDIRMAQSMMDYIFRRLALDYLPFDDRSSLGLYTAAERTNALDTGEYTAIEVAAPIAAAPVAPKPAIVKTEVKIEAAPSHIGSSTELMEKLSGVKTDAPLCMTCGVKMRMSGACYVCEGCGATSGCS
;
A
#
# COMPACT_ATOMS: atom_id res chain seq x y z
N MET A 1 -16.78 -13.96 4.44
CA MET A 1 -15.93 -13.13 5.31
C MET A 1 -14.82 -14.00 5.89
N SER A 2 -13.68 -13.40 6.21
CA SER A 2 -12.46 -14.08 6.68
C SER A 2 -12.64 -14.61 8.10
N LEU A 3 -11.76 -15.53 8.51
CA LEU A 3 -11.67 -15.95 9.90
C LEU A 3 -11.01 -14.85 10.74
N ASP A 4 -11.49 -14.67 11.97
CA ASP A 4 -10.83 -13.81 12.94
C ASP A 4 -9.48 -14.39 13.34
N ASN A 5 -8.53 -13.52 13.70
CA ASN A 5 -7.18 -13.92 14.11
C ASN A 5 -6.52 -14.88 13.10
N SER A 6 -6.61 -14.56 11.81
CA SER A 6 -5.89 -15.28 10.76
C SER A 6 -5.08 -14.32 9.90
N SER A 7 -4.13 -14.85 9.13
CA SER A 7 -3.38 -14.10 8.14
C SER A 7 -3.74 -14.58 6.74
N CYS A 8 -3.74 -13.66 5.78
CA CYS A 8 -3.85 -13.99 4.37
C CYS A 8 -2.47 -13.96 3.71
N ASN A 9 -2.08 -15.07 3.08
CA ASN A 9 -0.90 -15.09 2.23
C ASN A 9 -1.29 -14.68 0.82
N LEU A 10 -0.65 -13.65 0.25
CA LEU A 10 -1.10 -12.99 -0.97
C LEU A 10 -0.08 -13.11 -2.10
N ALA A 11 -0.56 -13.27 -3.33
CA ALA A 11 0.25 -13.18 -4.54
C ALA A 11 -0.58 -12.59 -5.68
N SER A 12 0.08 -12.03 -6.70
CA SER A 12 -0.61 -11.53 -7.90
C SER A 12 0.20 -11.79 -9.16
N LEU A 13 -0.48 -12.21 -10.22
CA LEU A 13 0.10 -12.39 -11.55
C LEU A 13 -0.12 -11.14 -12.41
N ASN A 14 0.90 -10.65 -13.11
CA ASN A 14 0.74 -9.59 -14.11
C ASN A 14 0.14 -10.19 -15.39
N LEU A 15 -1.10 -9.82 -15.72
CA LEU A 15 -1.84 -10.41 -16.84
C LEU A 15 -1.23 -10.12 -18.22
N MET A 16 -0.49 -9.01 -18.37
CA MET A 16 0.17 -8.67 -19.64
C MET A 16 1.25 -9.68 -20.03
N LYS A 17 1.79 -10.45 -19.08
CA LYS A 17 2.75 -11.54 -19.39
C LYS A 17 2.11 -12.74 -20.09
N PHE A 18 0.78 -12.80 -20.14
CA PHE A 18 0.01 -13.86 -20.79
C PHE A 18 -0.70 -13.37 -22.05
N LEU A 19 -0.50 -12.12 -22.48
CA LEU A 19 -0.99 -11.65 -23.77
C LEU A 19 -0.02 -12.12 -24.87
N LYS A 20 -0.53 -12.89 -25.83
CA LYS A 20 0.25 -13.34 -26.99
C LYS A 20 0.32 -12.25 -28.05
N VAL A 21 1.28 -12.39 -28.97
CA VAL A 21 1.46 -11.48 -30.10
C VAL A 21 0.24 -11.42 -31.02
N ASP A 22 -0.52 -12.52 -31.13
CA ASP A 22 -1.78 -12.56 -31.89
C ASP A 22 -2.97 -11.88 -31.16
N GLY A 23 -2.75 -11.40 -29.94
CA GLY A 23 -3.74 -10.79 -29.06
C GLY A 23 -4.60 -11.77 -28.27
N SER A 24 -4.34 -13.08 -28.36
CA SER A 24 -5.04 -14.08 -27.53
C SER A 24 -4.42 -14.21 -26.14
N PHE A 25 -5.21 -14.67 -25.17
CA PHE A 25 -4.73 -14.92 -23.81
C PHE A 25 -4.12 -16.33 -23.67
N ASP A 26 -2.91 -16.43 -23.12
CA ASP A 26 -2.21 -17.69 -22.90
C ASP A 26 -2.70 -18.44 -21.66
N ALA A 27 -3.93 -18.96 -21.75
CA ALA A 27 -4.58 -19.71 -20.68
C ALA A 27 -3.72 -20.88 -20.15
N LYS A 28 -3.00 -21.58 -21.03
CA LYS A 28 -2.20 -22.75 -20.63
C LYS A 28 -1.02 -22.37 -19.74
N THR A 29 -0.27 -21.35 -20.13
CA THR A 29 0.85 -20.85 -19.31
C THR A 29 0.32 -20.21 -18.02
N PHE A 30 -0.82 -19.54 -18.08
CA PHE A 30 -1.49 -18.98 -16.89
C PHE A 30 -1.90 -20.05 -15.87
N VAL A 31 -2.42 -21.20 -16.33
CA VAL A 31 -2.68 -22.36 -15.47
C VAL A 31 -1.39 -22.84 -14.78
N LYS A 32 -0.31 -23.01 -15.53
CA LYS A 32 0.99 -23.45 -14.97
C LYS A 32 1.57 -22.47 -13.96
N ALA A 33 1.50 -21.17 -14.24
CA ALA A 33 1.92 -20.14 -13.30
C ALA A 33 1.09 -20.19 -12.01
N THR A 34 -0.24 -20.32 -12.13
CA THR A 34 -1.17 -20.43 -11.00
C THR A 34 -0.88 -21.65 -10.12
N GLU A 35 -0.62 -22.83 -10.71
CA GLU A 35 -0.24 -24.05 -9.98
C GLU A 35 1.02 -23.84 -9.13
N ILE A 36 2.05 -23.24 -9.73
CA ILE A 36 3.33 -23.00 -9.07
C ILE A 36 3.13 -22.03 -7.91
N ILE A 37 2.44 -20.90 -8.14
CA ILE A 37 2.23 -19.89 -7.12
C ILE A 37 1.43 -20.44 -5.94
N ILE A 38 0.34 -21.18 -6.19
CA ILE A 38 -0.44 -21.80 -5.11
C ILE A 38 0.39 -22.79 -4.30
N THR A 39 1.23 -23.58 -4.95
CA THR A 39 2.14 -24.49 -4.25
C THR A 39 3.14 -23.72 -3.38
N SER A 40 3.77 -22.69 -3.93
CA SER A 40 4.72 -21.83 -3.19
C SER A 40 4.06 -21.13 -2.00
N MET A 41 2.85 -20.63 -2.19
CA MET A 41 2.08 -19.96 -1.13
C MET A 41 1.66 -20.93 -0.01
N ASP A 42 1.29 -22.17 -0.33
CA ASP A 42 1.00 -23.17 0.69
C ASP A 42 2.27 -23.53 1.48
N ILE A 43 3.40 -23.70 0.79
CA ILE A 43 4.70 -23.96 1.42
C ILE A 43 5.09 -22.82 2.36
N SER A 44 4.93 -21.56 1.95
CA SER A 44 5.38 -20.43 2.78
C SER A 44 4.62 -20.31 4.10
N ILE A 45 3.37 -20.77 4.21
CA ILE A 45 2.64 -20.84 5.48
C ILE A 45 3.38 -21.73 6.51
N CYS A 46 4.05 -22.78 6.06
CA CYS A 46 4.76 -23.70 6.95
C CYS A 46 5.98 -23.04 7.61
N PHE A 47 6.59 -22.06 6.95
CA PHE A 47 7.82 -21.38 7.37
C PHE A 47 7.58 -19.95 7.86
N ALA A 48 6.34 -19.48 7.85
CA ALA A 48 6.00 -18.14 8.29
C ALA A 48 5.99 -18.03 9.81
N ASP A 49 6.52 -16.91 10.30
CA ASP A 49 6.35 -16.42 11.66
C ASP A 49 5.12 -15.52 11.76
N PHE A 50 4.42 -15.59 12.88
CA PHE A 50 3.18 -14.86 13.11
C PHE A 50 3.31 -13.95 14.33
N PRO A 51 2.72 -12.74 14.29
CA PRO A 51 2.88 -11.74 15.35
C PRO A 51 2.25 -12.18 16.67
N THR A 52 1.26 -13.09 16.64
CA THR A 52 0.65 -13.69 17.83
C THR A 52 0.45 -15.19 17.61
N GLU A 53 0.45 -15.95 18.71
CA GLU A 53 0.20 -17.40 18.69
C GLU A 53 -1.17 -17.73 18.10
N ALA A 54 -2.22 -16.99 18.48
CA ALA A 54 -3.58 -17.19 17.97
C ALA A 54 -3.66 -17.05 16.44
N ILE A 55 -2.92 -16.09 15.86
CA ILE A 55 -2.81 -15.95 14.40
C ILE A 55 -2.10 -17.15 13.79
N GLY A 56 -1.00 -17.59 14.40
CA GLY A 56 -0.25 -18.74 13.89
C GLY A 56 -1.05 -20.05 13.91
N VAL A 57 -1.80 -20.31 14.99
CA VAL A 57 -2.67 -21.49 15.10
C VAL A 57 -3.75 -21.46 14.02
N THR A 58 -4.51 -20.37 13.91
CA THR A 58 -5.62 -20.27 12.96
C THR A 58 -5.15 -20.32 11.51
N THR A 59 -4.07 -19.59 11.18
CA THR A 59 -3.51 -19.61 9.83
C THR A 59 -3.04 -21.01 9.42
N ARG A 60 -2.37 -21.74 10.32
CA ARG A 60 -1.92 -23.11 10.00
C ARG A 60 -3.09 -24.08 9.88
N ALA A 61 -4.13 -23.93 10.70
CA ALA A 61 -5.31 -24.80 10.70
C ALA A 61 -6.19 -24.63 9.45
N TYR A 62 -6.28 -23.42 8.88
CA TYR A 62 -7.17 -23.11 7.75
C TYR A 62 -6.46 -22.76 6.44
N ARG A 63 -5.19 -22.37 6.51
CA ARG A 63 -4.30 -22.17 5.36
C ARG A 63 -4.88 -21.24 4.29
N GLN A 64 -5.40 -20.08 4.71
CA GLN A 64 -6.03 -19.11 3.81
C GLN A 64 -4.99 -18.48 2.87
N LEU A 65 -5.19 -18.70 1.58
CA LEU A 65 -4.44 -18.06 0.50
C LEU A 65 -5.28 -16.98 -0.18
N GLY A 66 -4.60 -16.14 -0.94
CA GLY A 66 -5.20 -15.10 -1.75
C GLY A 66 -4.37 -14.82 -2.99
N ILE A 67 -4.44 -15.71 -3.97
CA ILE A 67 -3.95 -15.41 -5.31
C ILE A 67 -4.91 -14.46 -6.02
N GLY A 68 -4.35 -13.46 -6.68
CA GLY A 68 -5.05 -12.53 -7.55
C GLY A 68 -4.26 -12.23 -8.81
N PHE A 69 -4.62 -11.14 -9.46
CA PHE A 69 -3.89 -10.62 -10.62
C PHE A 69 -3.80 -9.10 -10.57
N ALA A 70 -2.87 -8.58 -11.35
CA ALA A 70 -2.74 -7.16 -11.68
C ALA A 70 -2.91 -6.96 -13.18
N ASN A 71 -3.09 -5.71 -13.58
CA ASN A 71 -2.97 -5.26 -14.96
C ASN A 71 -4.12 -5.68 -15.91
N ILE A 72 -5.32 -5.93 -15.37
CA ILE A 72 -6.48 -6.28 -16.22
C ILE A 72 -6.89 -5.12 -17.13
N GLY A 73 -6.86 -3.88 -16.66
CA GLY A 73 -7.23 -2.72 -17.47
C GLY A 73 -6.32 -2.57 -18.69
N ALA A 74 -5.01 -2.76 -18.51
CA ALA A 74 -4.05 -2.80 -19.60
C ALA A 74 -4.29 -3.98 -20.55
N LEU A 75 -4.55 -5.18 -20.02
CA LEU A 75 -4.86 -6.34 -20.87
C LEU A 75 -6.08 -6.06 -21.75
N LEU A 76 -7.16 -5.50 -21.18
CA LEU A 76 -8.37 -5.18 -21.92
C LEU A 76 -8.10 -4.12 -22.99
N MET A 77 -7.42 -3.03 -22.62
CA MET A 77 -7.04 -1.95 -23.54
C MET A 77 -6.17 -2.47 -24.68
N ALA A 78 -5.10 -3.22 -24.40
CA ALA A 78 -4.23 -3.85 -25.40
C ALA A 78 -4.98 -4.80 -26.33
N SER A 79 -6.06 -5.41 -25.83
CA SER A 79 -6.93 -6.32 -26.58
C SER A 79 -7.99 -5.59 -27.42
N GLY A 80 -8.06 -4.25 -27.34
CA GLY A 80 -9.08 -3.44 -27.99
C GLY A 80 -10.46 -3.55 -27.34
N LEU A 81 -10.53 -3.97 -26.07
CA LEU A 81 -11.78 -4.08 -25.31
C LEU A 81 -11.88 -2.94 -24.30
N ALA A 82 -12.99 -2.19 -24.35
CA ALA A 82 -13.31 -1.23 -23.31
C ALA A 82 -13.51 -1.92 -21.95
N TYR A 83 -13.03 -1.28 -20.90
CA TYR A 83 -13.12 -1.82 -19.54
C TYR A 83 -14.58 -2.05 -19.13
N ASP A 84 -15.46 -1.07 -19.35
CA ASP A 84 -16.91 -1.18 -19.12
C ASP A 84 -17.67 -1.69 -20.36
N SER A 85 -17.21 -2.77 -20.97
CA SER A 85 -17.93 -3.48 -22.04
C SER A 85 -18.37 -4.87 -21.60
N GLU A 86 -19.31 -5.48 -22.33
CA GLU A 86 -19.63 -6.90 -22.11
C GLU A 86 -18.42 -7.80 -22.38
N GLY A 87 -17.65 -7.52 -23.44
CA GLY A 87 -16.43 -8.26 -23.77
C GLY A 87 -15.34 -8.15 -22.71
N GLY A 88 -15.09 -6.94 -22.21
CA GLY A 88 -14.11 -6.69 -21.14
C GLY A 88 -14.48 -7.42 -19.85
N ARG A 89 -15.75 -7.35 -19.45
CA ARG A 89 -16.28 -8.05 -18.27
C ARG A 89 -16.26 -9.57 -18.44
N ALA A 90 -16.59 -10.09 -19.62
CA ALA A 90 -16.56 -11.52 -19.90
C ALA A 90 -15.13 -12.08 -19.80
N LEU A 91 -14.14 -11.39 -20.39
CA LEU A 91 -12.73 -11.81 -20.32
C LEU A 91 -12.18 -11.73 -18.89
N ALA A 92 -12.47 -10.66 -18.14
CA ALA A 92 -12.07 -10.53 -16.75
C ALA A 92 -12.67 -11.64 -15.87
N GLY A 93 -13.96 -11.95 -16.06
CA GLY A 93 -14.64 -13.08 -15.42
C GLY A 93 -13.99 -14.42 -15.77
N ALA A 94 -13.68 -14.65 -17.05
CA ALA A 94 -13.07 -15.89 -17.54
C ALA A 94 -11.70 -16.15 -16.90
N ILE A 95 -10.84 -15.13 -16.87
CA ILE A 95 -9.51 -15.20 -16.26
C ILE A 95 -9.63 -15.44 -14.74
N THR A 96 -10.57 -14.76 -14.08
CA THR A 96 -10.82 -14.94 -12.64
C THR A 96 -11.28 -16.36 -12.31
N SER A 97 -12.16 -16.93 -13.16
CA SER A 97 -12.62 -18.31 -13.05
C SER A 97 -11.49 -19.31 -13.28
N LEU A 98 -10.70 -19.12 -14.34
CA LEU A 98 -9.55 -19.97 -14.66
C LEU A 98 -8.54 -19.99 -13.50
N MET A 99 -8.19 -18.82 -12.97
CA MET A 99 -7.28 -18.68 -11.84
C MET A 99 -7.81 -19.45 -10.62
N THR A 100 -9.06 -19.22 -10.25
CA THR A 100 -9.61 -19.81 -9.01
C THR A 100 -9.85 -21.31 -9.14
N GLY A 101 -10.35 -21.78 -10.28
CA GLY A 101 -10.54 -23.21 -10.55
C GLY A 101 -9.21 -23.97 -10.54
N THR A 102 -8.18 -23.41 -11.18
CA THR A 102 -6.81 -23.95 -11.12
C THR A 102 -6.28 -23.98 -9.69
N SER A 103 -6.52 -22.90 -8.93
CA SER A 103 -6.03 -22.80 -7.55
C SER A 103 -6.62 -23.86 -6.64
N TYR A 104 -7.94 -24.05 -6.70
CA TYR A 104 -8.60 -25.09 -5.91
C TYR A 104 -8.35 -26.49 -6.41
N ARG A 105 -8.16 -26.70 -7.73
CA ARG A 105 -7.64 -27.99 -8.22
C ARG A 105 -6.29 -28.29 -7.59
N ARG A 106 -5.35 -27.35 -7.65
CA ARG A 106 -4.03 -27.55 -7.07
C ARG A 106 -4.09 -27.80 -5.56
N SER A 107 -4.97 -27.08 -4.87
CA SER A 107 -5.25 -27.32 -3.45
C SER A 107 -5.78 -28.73 -3.17
N ALA A 108 -6.64 -29.29 -4.03
CA ALA A 108 -7.14 -30.65 -3.90
C ALA A 108 -6.08 -31.73 -4.20
N GLU A 109 -5.18 -31.46 -5.15
CA GLU A 109 -4.01 -32.32 -5.41
C GLU A 109 -3.07 -32.36 -4.20
N LEU A 110 -2.76 -31.20 -3.61
CA LEU A 110 -1.95 -31.10 -2.41
C LEU A 110 -2.60 -31.84 -1.23
N ALA A 111 -3.92 -31.72 -1.07
CA ALA A 111 -4.65 -32.45 -0.03
C ALA A 111 -4.50 -33.97 -0.16
N GLY A 112 -4.44 -34.51 -1.38
CA GLY A 112 -4.20 -35.93 -1.61
C GLY A 112 -2.81 -36.42 -1.20
N ILE A 113 -1.85 -35.51 -1.02
CA ILE A 113 -0.46 -35.84 -0.66
C ILE A 113 -0.20 -35.57 0.82
N VAL A 114 -0.57 -34.37 1.30
CA VAL A 114 -0.24 -33.89 2.66
C VAL A 114 -1.46 -33.76 3.58
N GLY A 115 -2.62 -34.23 3.13
CA GLY A 115 -3.91 -34.09 3.82
C GLY A 115 -4.58 -32.73 3.59
N PRO A 116 -5.91 -32.64 3.74
CA PRO A 116 -6.63 -31.37 3.69
C PRO A 116 -6.23 -30.45 4.86
N TYR A 117 -6.70 -29.19 4.86
CA TYR A 117 -6.49 -28.33 6.03
C TYR A 117 -7.20 -28.91 7.27
N GLU A 118 -6.69 -28.59 8.46
CA GLU A 118 -7.13 -29.20 9.73
C GLU A 118 -8.63 -28.99 9.99
N GLY A 119 -9.14 -27.79 9.71
CA GLY A 119 -10.56 -27.47 9.82
C GLY A 119 -11.48 -28.10 8.76
N TYR A 120 -10.95 -28.88 7.81
CA TYR A 120 -11.73 -29.33 6.65
C TYR A 120 -12.86 -30.27 7.00
N ALA A 121 -12.66 -31.21 7.93
CA ALA A 121 -13.69 -32.19 8.29
C ALA A 121 -15.02 -31.55 8.71
N ARG A 122 -14.95 -30.43 9.46
CA ARG A 122 -16.13 -29.65 9.87
C ARG A 122 -16.75 -28.86 8.73
N ASN A 123 -15.96 -28.50 7.72
CA ASN A 123 -16.37 -27.66 6.60
C ASN A 123 -16.54 -28.46 5.29
N ALA A 124 -16.43 -29.79 5.29
CA ALA A 124 -16.35 -30.57 4.06
C ALA A 124 -17.58 -30.38 3.16
N ALA A 125 -18.78 -30.61 3.71
CA ALA A 125 -20.03 -30.43 2.98
C ALA A 125 -20.24 -28.99 2.45
N PRO A 126 -20.12 -27.91 3.27
CA PRO A 126 -20.24 -26.55 2.76
C PRO A 126 -19.12 -26.17 1.77
N HIS A 127 -17.87 -26.63 1.97
CA HIS A 127 -16.76 -26.38 1.05
C HIS A 127 -17.03 -27.00 -0.33
N THR A 128 -17.36 -28.29 -0.38
CA THR A 128 -17.73 -28.99 -1.63
C THR A 128 -18.90 -28.28 -2.33
N ARG A 129 -19.92 -27.88 -1.57
CA ARG A 129 -21.07 -27.12 -2.11
C ARG A 129 -20.63 -25.80 -2.73
N VAL A 130 -19.71 -25.06 -2.11
CA VAL A 130 -19.18 -23.80 -2.67
C VAL A 130 -18.35 -24.04 -3.92
N MET A 131 -17.53 -25.09 -3.97
CA MET A 131 -16.77 -25.46 -5.18
C MET A 131 -17.70 -25.77 -6.35
N ARG A 132 -18.79 -26.52 -6.11
CA ARG A 132 -19.82 -26.78 -7.12
C ARG A 132 -20.55 -25.50 -7.54
N LYS A 133 -20.77 -24.53 -6.65
CA LYS A 133 -21.34 -23.22 -7.01
C LYS A 133 -20.43 -22.43 -7.94
N HIS A 134 -19.12 -22.40 -7.68
CA HIS A 134 -18.16 -21.75 -8.58
C HIS A 134 -18.11 -22.44 -9.95
N GLN A 135 -18.06 -23.77 -9.99
CA GLN A 135 -18.12 -24.54 -11.24
C GLN A 135 -19.41 -24.26 -12.03
N ALA A 136 -20.56 -24.27 -11.36
CA ALA A 136 -21.85 -23.99 -11.99
C ALA A 136 -21.90 -22.56 -12.55
N ALA A 137 -21.40 -21.56 -11.80
CA ALA A 137 -21.28 -20.20 -12.29
C ALA A 137 -20.36 -20.11 -13.52
N SER A 138 -19.25 -20.85 -13.54
CA SER A 138 -18.30 -20.85 -14.67
C SER A 138 -18.91 -21.50 -15.90
N THR A 139 -19.68 -22.58 -15.72
CA THR A 139 -20.37 -23.28 -16.80
C THR A 139 -21.53 -22.46 -17.37
N ALA A 140 -22.22 -21.69 -16.52
CA ALA A 140 -23.33 -20.82 -16.92
C ALA A 140 -22.88 -19.48 -17.51
N ALA A 141 -21.59 -19.13 -17.40
CA ALA A 141 -21.05 -17.88 -17.92
C ALA A 141 -21.20 -17.83 -19.45
N LYS A 142 -21.62 -16.67 -19.96
CA LYS A 142 -21.78 -16.44 -21.40
C LYS A 142 -20.51 -15.83 -21.95
N SER A 143 -20.01 -16.42 -23.02
CA SER A 143 -18.91 -15.84 -23.77
C SER A 143 -19.42 -14.65 -24.61
N ALA A 144 -18.64 -13.57 -24.66
CA ALA A 144 -19.00 -12.35 -25.38
C ALA A 144 -18.12 -12.13 -26.63
N THR A 145 -16.89 -12.63 -26.62
CA THR A 145 -15.89 -12.46 -27.69
C THR A 145 -15.13 -13.76 -27.92
N THR A 146 -14.32 -13.81 -28.98
CA THR A 146 -13.40 -14.92 -29.19
C THR A 146 -12.27 -14.97 -28.15
N LEU A 147 -11.92 -13.84 -27.53
CA LEU A 147 -10.82 -13.73 -26.57
C LEU A 147 -11.13 -14.43 -25.23
N ASP A 148 -12.37 -14.37 -24.76
CA ASP A 148 -12.79 -15.01 -23.52
C ASP A 148 -13.23 -16.47 -23.70
N ARG A 149 -13.70 -16.85 -24.90
CA ARG A 149 -14.23 -18.21 -25.17
C ARG A 149 -13.23 -19.32 -24.83
N ASP A 150 -11.98 -19.16 -25.26
CA ASP A 150 -10.95 -20.17 -25.05
C ASP A 150 -10.52 -20.22 -23.57
N VAL A 151 -10.56 -19.07 -22.89
CA VAL A 151 -10.29 -18.97 -21.44
C VAL A 151 -11.40 -19.64 -20.63
N TRP A 152 -12.67 -19.43 -20.98
CA TRP A 152 -13.81 -20.12 -20.36
C TRP A 152 -13.73 -21.63 -20.55
N THR A 153 -13.38 -22.07 -21.75
CA THR A 153 -13.21 -23.49 -22.07
C THR A 153 -12.16 -24.13 -21.17
N GLU A 154 -11.01 -23.47 -20.97
CA GLU A 154 -9.98 -23.97 -20.06
C GLU A 154 -10.42 -23.88 -18.59
N ALA A 155 -11.09 -22.80 -18.18
CA ALA A 155 -11.59 -22.64 -16.82
C ALA A 155 -12.53 -23.78 -16.41
N ASN A 156 -13.43 -24.17 -17.31
CA ASN A 156 -14.39 -25.25 -17.05
C ASN A 156 -13.71 -26.62 -16.89
N LYS A 157 -12.64 -26.89 -17.64
CA LYS A 157 -11.81 -28.11 -17.44
C LYS A 157 -11.13 -28.10 -16.07
N GLU A 158 -10.60 -26.95 -15.65
CA GLU A 158 -9.92 -26.83 -14.36
C GLU A 158 -10.91 -26.98 -13.20
N TRP A 159 -12.14 -26.46 -13.32
CA TRP A 159 -13.20 -26.67 -12.35
C TRP A 159 -13.69 -28.12 -12.28
N GLU A 160 -13.84 -28.81 -13.41
CA GLU A 160 -14.20 -30.23 -13.45
C GLU A 160 -13.16 -31.09 -12.71
N LYS A 161 -11.87 -30.88 -13.00
CA LYS A 161 -10.78 -31.52 -12.28
C LYS A 161 -10.78 -31.16 -10.79
N CYS A 162 -10.97 -29.87 -10.46
CA CYS A 162 -11.04 -29.40 -9.08
C CYS A 162 -12.08 -30.15 -8.26
N VAL A 163 -13.32 -30.24 -8.77
CA VAL A 163 -14.41 -30.92 -8.05
C VAL A 163 -14.15 -32.43 -7.99
N THR A 164 -13.73 -33.06 -9.08
CA THR A 164 -13.45 -34.51 -9.14
C THR A 164 -12.36 -34.92 -8.14
N ILE A 165 -11.24 -34.19 -8.11
CA ILE A 165 -10.12 -34.50 -7.21
C ILE A 165 -10.48 -34.12 -5.76
N GLY A 166 -11.13 -32.97 -5.56
CA GLY A 166 -11.45 -32.46 -4.23
C GLY A 166 -12.55 -33.24 -3.51
N GLU A 167 -13.50 -33.84 -4.22
CA GLU A 167 -14.47 -34.76 -3.60
C GLU A 167 -13.81 -36.02 -3.05
N LYS A 168 -12.72 -36.47 -3.67
CA LYS A 168 -11.94 -37.62 -3.21
C LYS A 168 -10.99 -37.26 -2.07
N ASN A 169 -10.27 -36.15 -2.19
CA ASN A 169 -9.12 -35.83 -1.32
C ASN A 169 -9.43 -34.76 -0.26
N GLY A 170 -10.49 -33.99 -0.43
CA GLY A 170 -10.66 -32.69 0.21
C GLY A 170 -9.78 -31.60 -0.42
N TRP A 171 -9.68 -30.46 0.26
CA TRP A 171 -8.86 -29.32 -0.16
C TRP A 171 -7.85 -28.92 0.91
N ARG A 172 -6.67 -28.47 0.47
CA ARG A 172 -5.57 -28.05 1.35
C ARG A 172 -5.75 -26.65 1.91
N ASN A 173 -6.56 -25.80 1.29
CA ASN A 173 -6.69 -24.38 1.62
C ASN A 173 -8.17 -24.01 1.78
N ALA A 174 -8.54 -23.36 2.89
CA ALA A 174 -9.92 -22.93 3.12
C ALA A 174 -10.33 -21.79 2.17
N GLN A 175 -9.38 -20.93 1.77
CA GLN A 175 -9.53 -19.88 0.78
C GLN A 175 -8.35 -19.94 -0.18
N ALA A 176 -8.57 -19.72 -1.48
CA ALA A 176 -7.51 -19.76 -2.48
C ALA A 176 -7.24 -18.40 -3.16
N SER A 177 -8.28 -17.61 -3.40
CA SER A 177 -8.24 -16.47 -4.31
C SER A 177 -8.88 -15.20 -3.75
N VAL A 178 -8.26 -14.05 -4.01
CA VAL A 178 -8.72 -12.71 -3.65
C VAL A 178 -8.10 -11.69 -4.59
N LEU A 179 -8.85 -10.67 -5.03
CA LEU A 179 -8.27 -9.57 -5.78
C LEU A 179 -7.87 -8.45 -4.82
N ALA A 180 -6.64 -8.51 -4.33
CA ALA A 180 -6.06 -7.52 -3.42
C ALA A 180 -5.54 -6.28 -4.18
N PRO A 181 -5.31 -5.15 -3.49
CA PRO A 181 -4.65 -3.99 -4.09
C PRO A 181 -3.22 -4.34 -4.48
N THR A 182 -2.82 -3.98 -5.69
CA THR A 182 -1.45 -4.22 -6.18
C THR A 182 -0.67 -2.92 -6.36
N GLY A 183 -0.93 -1.89 -5.56
CA GLY A 183 -0.32 -0.56 -5.73
C GLY A 183 1.21 -0.60 -5.80
N THR A 184 1.87 -1.10 -4.75
CA THR A 184 3.34 -1.17 -4.68
C THR A 184 3.92 -2.21 -5.63
N ILE A 185 3.39 -3.43 -5.62
CA ILE A 185 3.93 -4.54 -6.43
C ILE A 185 3.63 -4.35 -7.92
N GLY A 186 2.55 -3.67 -8.28
CA GLY A 186 2.20 -3.36 -9.68
C GLY A 186 3.24 -2.45 -10.31
N LEU A 187 3.73 -1.45 -9.56
CA LEU A 187 4.87 -0.64 -10.00
C LEU A 187 6.15 -1.46 -10.15
N MET A 188 6.42 -2.41 -9.26
CA MET A 188 7.58 -3.31 -9.38
C MET A 188 7.48 -4.30 -10.55
N MET A 189 6.26 -4.61 -11.01
CA MET A 189 5.98 -5.52 -12.12
C MET A 189 5.73 -4.77 -13.45
N ASP A 190 6.00 -3.47 -13.51
CA ASP A 190 5.73 -2.59 -14.66
C ASP A 190 4.28 -2.69 -15.16
N CYS A 191 3.31 -2.66 -14.23
CA CYS A 191 1.90 -2.65 -14.57
C CYS A 191 1.43 -1.23 -14.85
N ASP A 192 0.76 -1.02 -16.00
CA ASP A 192 0.06 0.24 -16.29
C ASP A 192 -1.17 0.42 -15.40
N THR A 193 -1.86 -0.69 -15.08
CA THR A 193 -3.08 -0.71 -14.26
C THR A 193 -2.91 -1.61 -13.03
N THR A 194 -3.50 -1.23 -11.90
CA THR A 194 -3.31 -1.92 -10.61
C THR A 194 -4.46 -2.88 -10.31
N GLY A 195 -4.14 -4.13 -9.98
CA GLY A 195 -5.13 -5.12 -9.57
C GLY A 195 -6.19 -5.34 -10.67
N ILE A 196 -7.45 -5.18 -10.26
CA ILE A 196 -8.61 -5.18 -11.16
C ILE A 196 -8.94 -3.78 -11.70
N GLU A 197 -8.29 -2.70 -11.22
CA GLU A 197 -8.63 -1.32 -11.58
C GLU A 197 -8.47 -1.07 -13.10
N PRO A 198 -9.30 -0.18 -13.69
CA PRO A 198 -8.99 0.39 -14.99
C PRO A 198 -7.76 1.29 -14.87
N ASP A 199 -7.31 1.85 -15.99
CA ASP A 199 -6.27 2.86 -15.89
C ASP A 199 -6.75 4.09 -15.11
N PHE A 200 -5.90 4.67 -14.27
CA PHE A 200 -6.28 5.82 -13.46
C PHE A 200 -6.48 7.08 -14.32
N SER A 201 -5.53 7.32 -15.22
CA SER A 201 -5.51 8.36 -16.25
C SER A 201 -4.44 7.95 -17.27
N LEU A 202 -4.60 8.28 -18.55
CA LEU A 202 -3.59 7.96 -19.57
C LEU A 202 -2.25 8.69 -19.34
N VAL A 203 -2.30 9.83 -18.65
CA VAL A 203 -1.13 10.57 -18.16
C VAL A 203 -1.31 10.84 -16.67
N LYS A 204 -0.38 10.36 -15.85
CA LYS A 204 -0.44 10.43 -14.39
C LYS A 204 0.72 11.24 -13.86
N PHE A 205 0.48 12.02 -12.81
CA PHE A 205 1.53 12.73 -12.09
C PHE A 205 1.70 12.14 -10.69
N LYS A 206 2.88 11.58 -10.41
CA LYS A 206 3.26 11.07 -9.09
C LYS A 206 4.06 12.11 -8.34
N LYS A 207 3.57 12.51 -7.16
CA LYS A 207 4.34 13.39 -6.24
C LYS A 207 5.50 12.61 -5.63
N LEU A 208 6.70 13.19 -5.66
CA LEU A 208 7.91 12.58 -5.08
C LEU A 208 8.11 13.04 -3.63
N VAL A 209 8.69 12.15 -2.81
CA VAL A 209 9.12 12.48 -1.46
C VAL A 209 10.31 13.44 -1.57
N GLY A 210 10.11 14.71 -1.21
CA GLY A 210 11.09 15.79 -1.42
C GLY A 210 10.60 16.94 -2.30
N GLY A 211 9.41 16.82 -2.90
CA GLY A 211 8.85 17.82 -3.82
C GLY A 211 9.05 17.46 -5.29
N GLY A 212 8.28 18.10 -6.17
CA GLY A 212 8.24 17.79 -7.61
C GLY A 212 7.25 16.68 -7.98
N SER A 213 7.03 16.51 -9.29
CA SER A 213 6.11 15.52 -9.87
C SER A 213 6.77 14.76 -11.00
N MET A 214 6.66 13.44 -11.00
CA MET A 214 7.06 12.57 -12.10
C MET A 214 5.85 12.29 -12.99
N GLN A 215 5.98 12.52 -14.30
CA GLN A 215 4.96 12.15 -15.27
C GLN A 215 5.11 10.68 -15.66
N ILE A 216 4.01 9.94 -15.65
CA ILE A 216 3.93 8.54 -16.06
C ILE A 216 2.88 8.48 -17.17
N VAL A 217 3.31 8.08 -18.37
CA VAL A 217 2.43 7.90 -19.53
C VAL A 217 2.12 6.42 -19.69
N ASN A 218 0.85 6.08 -19.91
CA ASN A 218 0.42 4.71 -20.17
C ASN A 218 1.16 4.12 -21.39
N GLN A 219 1.77 2.95 -21.22
CA GLN A 219 2.57 2.29 -22.27
C GLN A 219 1.76 1.33 -23.13
N THR A 220 0.51 1.07 -22.77
CA THR A 220 -0.41 0.16 -23.47
C THR A 220 -1.11 0.80 -24.67
N VAL A 221 -1.30 2.13 -24.67
CA VAL A 221 -1.99 2.86 -25.76
C VAL A 221 -1.49 2.49 -27.17
N PRO A 222 -0.17 2.46 -27.47
CA PRO A 222 0.29 2.13 -28.82
C PRO A 222 -0.11 0.71 -29.25
N ALA A 223 -0.05 -0.26 -28.35
CA ALA A 223 -0.45 -1.64 -28.64
C ALA A 223 -1.95 -1.75 -28.93
N ALA A 224 -2.78 -1.04 -28.16
CA ALA A 224 -4.22 -0.96 -28.37
C ALA A 224 -4.57 -0.36 -29.74
N LEU A 225 -3.93 0.75 -30.12
CA LEU A 225 -4.17 1.40 -31.41
C LEU A 225 -3.77 0.49 -32.59
N ARG A 226 -2.63 -0.21 -32.51
CA ARG A 226 -2.26 -1.21 -33.51
C ARG A 226 -3.29 -2.33 -33.61
N LYS A 227 -3.79 -2.81 -32.47
CA LYS A 227 -4.83 -3.85 -32.42
C LYS A 227 -6.14 -3.39 -33.08
N LEU A 228 -6.48 -2.11 -32.95
CA LEU A 228 -7.64 -1.48 -33.58
C LEU A 228 -7.43 -1.14 -35.08
N GLY A 229 -6.24 -1.40 -35.63
CA GLY A 229 -5.94 -1.27 -37.05
C GLY A 229 -5.48 0.11 -37.50
N TYR A 230 -4.99 0.95 -36.59
CA TYR A 230 -4.40 2.24 -36.94
C TYR A 230 -3.00 2.09 -37.55
N THR A 231 -2.64 2.97 -38.49
CA THR A 231 -1.29 3.03 -39.07
C THR A 231 -0.30 3.59 -38.06
N GLU A 232 0.99 3.27 -38.19
CA GLU A 232 2.01 3.76 -37.25
C GLU A 232 2.06 5.30 -37.18
N GLU A 233 1.87 6.00 -38.30
CA GLU A 233 1.83 7.48 -38.30
C GLU A 233 0.65 8.02 -37.48
N THR A 234 -0.50 7.35 -37.55
CA THR A 234 -1.68 7.72 -36.76
C THR A 234 -1.48 7.37 -35.28
N VAL A 235 -0.85 6.23 -34.99
CA VAL A 235 -0.49 5.81 -33.63
C VAL A 235 0.41 6.86 -32.97
N GLU A 236 1.49 7.27 -33.66
CA GLU A 236 2.42 8.28 -33.16
C GLU A 236 1.72 9.62 -32.87
N ALA A 237 0.88 10.09 -33.81
CA ALA A 237 0.13 11.33 -33.64
C ALA A 237 -0.84 11.29 -32.45
N ILE A 238 -1.52 10.16 -32.22
CA ILE A 238 -2.42 9.97 -31.08
C ILE A 238 -1.64 9.91 -29.76
N VAL A 239 -0.52 9.20 -29.73
CA VAL A 239 0.33 9.08 -28.52
C VAL A 239 0.91 10.43 -28.13
N GLU A 240 1.40 11.21 -29.10
CA GLU A 240 1.87 12.58 -28.88
C GLU A 240 0.74 13.47 -28.34
N TYR A 241 -0.45 13.39 -28.95
CA TYR A 241 -1.63 14.12 -28.50
C TYR A 241 -2.00 13.78 -27.05
N ILE A 242 -2.01 12.50 -26.67
CA ILE A 242 -2.29 12.06 -25.30
C ILE A 242 -1.20 12.55 -24.34
N GLY A 243 0.07 12.50 -24.74
CA GLY A 243 1.18 13.01 -23.92
C GLY A 243 1.05 14.50 -23.59
N ALA A 244 0.50 15.29 -24.52
CA ALA A 244 0.27 16.72 -24.35
C ALA A 244 -1.03 17.07 -23.61
N ASN A 245 -2.13 16.36 -23.90
CA ASN A 245 -3.47 16.72 -23.44
C ASN A 245 -3.99 15.84 -22.28
N GLY A 246 -3.40 14.68 -22.05
CA GLY A 246 -3.80 13.72 -21.01
C GLY A 246 -5.04 12.88 -21.35
N HIS A 247 -5.65 13.07 -22.52
CA HIS A 247 -6.88 12.38 -22.94
C HIS A 247 -6.89 12.09 -24.45
N VAL A 248 -7.88 11.29 -24.87
CA VAL A 248 -8.09 10.90 -26.28
C VAL A 248 -9.14 11.72 -27.04
N ILE A 249 -9.91 12.58 -26.36
CA ILE A 249 -10.92 13.44 -27.00
C ILE A 249 -10.25 14.27 -28.10
N ASP A 250 -10.80 14.24 -29.31
CA ASP A 250 -10.30 14.95 -30.50
C ASP A 250 -8.86 14.58 -30.93
N ALA A 251 -8.33 13.44 -30.46
CA ALA A 251 -7.03 12.95 -30.90
C ALA A 251 -7.03 12.72 -32.42
N PRO A 252 -5.96 13.15 -33.13
CA PRO A 252 -5.93 13.17 -34.59
C PRO A 252 -6.07 11.77 -35.18
N GLY A 253 -7.09 11.56 -36.02
CA GLY A 253 -7.34 10.29 -36.69
C GLY A 253 -7.97 9.20 -35.81
N LEU A 254 -8.13 9.42 -34.50
CA LEU A 254 -8.82 8.46 -33.63
C LEU A 254 -10.33 8.50 -33.92
N LYS A 255 -10.91 7.32 -34.11
CA LYS A 255 -12.35 7.20 -34.35
C LYS A 255 -13.09 7.26 -33.02
N THR A 256 -14.20 7.99 -33.00
CA THR A 256 -15.05 8.14 -31.80
C THR A 256 -15.58 6.81 -31.26
N GLU A 257 -15.81 5.83 -32.14
CA GLU A 257 -16.24 4.47 -31.77
C GLU A 257 -15.21 3.69 -30.94
N HIS A 258 -13.96 4.13 -30.88
CA HIS A 258 -12.89 3.49 -30.10
C HIS A 258 -12.56 4.23 -28.81
N TYR A 259 -13.26 5.31 -28.48
CA TYR A 259 -12.91 6.14 -27.32
C TYR A 259 -13.03 5.36 -26.00
N ASP A 260 -14.04 4.51 -25.89
CA ASP A 260 -14.35 3.71 -24.69
C ASP A 260 -13.22 2.74 -24.29
N VAL A 261 -12.37 2.32 -25.25
CA VAL A 261 -11.16 1.51 -25.01
C VAL A 261 -10.17 2.24 -24.11
N PHE A 262 -10.18 3.57 -24.13
CA PHE A 262 -9.24 4.44 -23.41
C PHE A 262 -9.87 5.17 -22.23
N ASP A 263 -11.12 4.87 -21.88
CA ASP A 263 -11.79 5.45 -20.72
C ASP A 263 -11.07 5.02 -19.43
N CYS A 264 -10.85 5.99 -18.53
CA CYS A 264 -10.05 5.82 -17.32
C CYS A 264 -10.92 5.89 -16.05
N ALA A 265 -10.34 5.66 -14.87
CA ALA A 265 -11.05 5.80 -13.60
C ALA A 265 -11.46 7.25 -13.31
N LEU A 266 -10.63 8.21 -13.75
CA LEU A 266 -10.83 9.65 -13.61
C LEU A 266 -10.43 10.37 -14.91
N GLY A 267 -10.68 11.68 -14.98
CA GLY A 267 -10.35 12.54 -16.10
C GLY A 267 -11.55 12.82 -17.02
N ALA A 268 -11.28 13.49 -18.15
CA ALA A 268 -12.31 13.98 -19.07
C ALA A 268 -13.21 12.87 -19.65
N ARG A 269 -12.70 11.63 -19.71
CA ARG A 269 -13.46 10.43 -20.03
C ARG A 269 -13.32 9.39 -18.92
N SER A 270 -14.06 9.61 -17.83
CA SER A 270 -14.12 8.67 -16.72
C SER A 270 -15.18 7.59 -16.94
N ILE A 271 -14.85 6.35 -16.58
CA ILE A 271 -15.80 5.24 -16.48
C ILE A 271 -16.87 5.60 -15.45
N ALA A 272 -18.14 5.37 -15.79
CA ALA A 272 -19.25 5.65 -14.89
C ALA A 272 -19.16 4.76 -13.62
N PRO A 273 -19.65 5.21 -12.45
CA PRO A 273 -19.59 4.45 -11.20
C PRO A 273 -20.10 3.00 -11.34
N MET A 274 -21.21 2.82 -12.06
CA MET A 274 -21.78 1.49 -12.31
C MET A 274 -20.94 0.59 -13.21
N GLY A 275 -20.06 1.15 -14.05
CA GLY A 275 -19.10 0.36 -14.83
C GLY A 275 -18.10 -0.37 -13.94
N HIS A 276 -17.62 0.31 -12.88
CA HIS A 276 -16.78 -0.31 -11.86
C HIS A 276 -17.52 -1.42 -11.11
N VAL A 277 -18.77 -1.17 -10.69
CA VAL A 277 -19.61 -2.16 -9.98
C VAL A 277 -19.84 -3.40 -10.86
N ARG A 278 -20.18 -3.21 -12.14
CA ARG A 278 -20.41 -4.31 -13.09
C ARG A 278 -19.15 -5.12 -13.37
N MET A 279 -17.97 -4.48 -13.44
CA MET A 279 -16.71 -5.21 -13.55
C MET A 279 -16.44 -6.07 -12.31
N MET A 280 -16.61 -5.50 -11.11
CA MET A 280 -16.48 -6.27 -9.88
C MET A 280 -17.47 -7.45 -9.86
N ALA A 281 -18.71 -7.23 -10.28
CA ALA A 281 -19.76 -8.24 -10.31
C ALA A 281 -19.47 -9.35 -11.32
N ALA A 282 -18.79 -9.05 -12.42
CA ALA A 282 -18.36 -10.06 -13.39
C ALA A 282 -17.30 -11.02 -12.83
N CYS A 283 -16.44 -10.55 -11.93
CA CYS A 283 -15.36 -11.35 -11.33
C CYS A 283 -15.76 -12.03 -10.01
N GLN A 284 -16.62 -11.40 -9.21
CA GLN A 284 -16.94 -11.83 -7.84
C GLN A 284 -17.47 -13.27 -7.69
N PRO A 285 -18.31 -13.82 -8.61
CA PRO A 285 -18.81 -15.18 -8.53
C PRO A 285 -17.71 -16.25 -8.55
N PHE A 286 -16.53 -15.90 -9.04
CA PHE A 286 -15.42 -16.83 -9.22
C PHE A 286 -14.36 -16.73 -8.14
N LEU A 287 -14.47 -15.78 -7.22
CA LEU A 287 -13.51 -15.60 -6.14
C LEU A 287 -14.01 -16.26 -4.86
N SER A 288 -13.08 -16.88 -4.13
CA SER A 288 -13.37 -17.36 -2.77
C SER A 288 -13.38 -16.21 -1.76
N GLY A 289 -12.41 -15.30 -1.86
CA GLY A 289 -12.38 -14.01 -1.17
C GLY A 289 -13.22 -12.92 -1.84
N ALA A 290 -12.95 -11.67 -1.46
CA ALA A 290 -13.59 -10.47 -2.00
C ALA A 290 -12.69 -9.75 -3.03
N ILE A 291 -13.12 -8.57 -3.47
CA ILE A 291 -12.39 -7.69 -4.37
C ILE A 291 -12.09 -6.40 -3.63
N SER A 292 -10.83 -6.00 -3.59
CA SER A 292 -10.39 -4.73 -3.02
C SER A 292 -10.23 -3.69 -4.12
N LYS A 293 -11.36 -3.36 -4.75
CA LYS A 293 -11.48 -2.34 -5.80
C LYS A 293 -12.31 -1.19 -5.31
N THR A 294 -11.89 0.01 -5.70
CA THR A 294 -12.63 1.23 -5.43
C THR A 294 -13.58 1.54 -6.59
N VAL A 295 -14.80 1.97 -6.26
CA VAL A 295 -15.72 2.61 -7.21
C VAL A 295 -15.43 4.10 -7.17
N ASN A 296 -14.87 4.64 -8.25
CA ASN A 296 -14.60 6.06 -8.39
C ASN A 296 -15.91 6.80 -8.71
N LEU A 297 -16.17 7.89 -7.98
CA LEU A 297 -17.28 8.80 -8.21
C LEU A 297 -16.74 10.20 -8.51
N PRO A 298 -17.44 10.99 -9.35
CA PRO A 298 -17.05 12.37 -9.61
C PRO A 298 -17.21 13.24 -8.35
N ALA A 299 -16.53 14.39 -8.33
CA ALA A 299 -16.49 15.27 -7.16
C ALA A 299 -17.89 15.81 -6.74
N ASP A 300 -18.80 15.93 -7.70
CA ASP A 300 -20.19 16.38 -7.53
C ASP A 300 -21.17 15.24 -7.18
N ALA A 301 -20.69 14.00 -7.01
CA ALA A 301 -21.55 12.88 -6.65
C ALA A 301 -22.31 13.12 -5.34
N THR A 302 -23.61 12.83 -5.40
CA THR A 302 -24.58 13.02 -4.34
C THR A 302 -24.67 11.81 -3.41
N VAL A 303 -25.38 11.97 -2.29
CA VAL A 303 -25.67 10.85 -1.37
C VAL A 303 -26.48 9.75 -2.08
N ALA A 304 -27.40 10.13 -2.97
CA ALA A 304 -28.22 9.18 -3.73
C ALA A 304 -27.37 8.35 -4.70
N ASP A 305 -26.36 8.94 -5.34
CA ASP A 305 -25.44 8.22 -6.22
C ASP A 305 -24.62 7.18 -5.44
N VAL A 306 -24.18 7.53 -4.22
CA VAL A 306 -23.47 6.60 -3.33
C VAL A 306 -24.40 5.48 -2.86
N GLU A 307 -25.64 5.80 -2.49
CA GLU A 307 -26.66 4.81 -2.11
C GLU A 307 -26.92 3.81 -3.24
N GLU A 308 -27.10 4.30 -4.48
CA GLU A 308 -27.32 3.46 -5.65
C GLU A 308 -26.15 2.49 -5.87
N VAL A 309 -24.90 2.96 -5.78
CA VAL A 309 -23.71 2.11 -5.91
C VAL A 309 -23.70 0.97 -4.89
N TYR A 310 -24.00 1.25 -3.62
CA TYR A 310 -24.08 0.22 -2.58
C TYR A 310 -25.25 -0.73 -2.81
N TYR A 311 -26.43 -0.21 -3.18
CA TYR A 311 -27.63 -1.00 -3.37
C TYR A 311 -27.51 -1.95 -4.57
N GLU A 312 -27.02 -1.46 -5.72
CA GLU A 312 -26.76 -2.29 -6.89
C GLU A 312 -25.61 -3.26 -6.66
N GLY A 313 -24.55 -2.84 -5.96
CA GLY A 313 -23.48 -3.75 -5.54
C GLY A 313 -23.98 -4.92 -4.70
N TRP A 314 -24.89 -4.66 -3.76
CA TRP A 314 -25.55 -5.70 -2.96
C TRP A 314 -26.40 -6.64 -3.83
N LYS A 315 -27.27 -6.11 -4.71
CA LYS A 315 -28.09 -6.92 -5.63
C LYS A 315 -27.25 -7.83 -6.52
N LEU A 316 -26.10 -7.34 -6.98
CA LEU A 316 -25.18 -8.08 -7.83
C LEU A 316 -24.31 -9.08 -7.04
N GLY A 317 -24.44 -9.13 -5.71
CA GLY A 317 -23.75 -10.11 -4.87
C GLY A 317 -22.29 -9.78 -4.58
N LEU A 318 -21.91 -8.49 -4.62
CA LEU A 318 -20.58 -8.06 -4.20
C LEU A 318 -20.36 -8.33 -2.71
N LYS A 319 -19.21 -8.94 -2.39
CA LYS A 319 -18.87 -9.28 -0.99
C LYS A 319 -18.28 -8.10 -0.23
N ALA A 320 -17.66 -7.17 -0.95
CA ALA A 320 -17.08 -5.93 -0.44
C ALA A 320 -17.20 -4.84 -1.50
N LEU A 321 -17.43 -3.61 -1.06
CA LEU A 321 -17.51 -2.44 -1.92
C LEU A 321 -16.96 -1.24 -1.17
N ALA A 322 -16.05 -0.51 -1.81
CA ALA A 322 -15.52 0.75 -1.32
C ALA A 322 -15.76 1.84 -2.37
N VAL A 323 -16.15 3.02 -1.92
CA VAL A 323 -16.35 4.19 -2.78
C VAL A 323 -15.23 5.20 -2.54
N TYR A 324 -14.84 5.90 -3.60
CA TYR A 324 -13.98 7.07 -3.52
C TYR A 324 -14.58 8.16 -4.38
N ARG A 325 -15.03 9.23 -3.72
CA ARG A 325 -15.47 10.45 -4.40
C ARG A 325 -14.24 11.31 -4.68
N ASP A 326 -14.11 11.78 -5.91
CA ASP A 326 -12.97 12.62 -6.28
C ASP A 326 -12.88 13.86 -5.37
N ASN A 327 -11.64 14.26 -5.07
CA ASN A 327 -11.30 15.35 -4.14
C ASN A 327 -11.85 15.24 -2.71
N CYS A 328 -12.28 14.05 -2.26
CA CYS A 328 -12.77 13.88 -0.89
C CYS A 328 -11.67 13.70 0.18
N LYS A 329 -10.37 13.69 -0.20
CA LYS A 329 -9.22 13.57 0.71
C LYS A 329 -8.20 14.68 0.48
N VAL A 330 -7.56 15.14 1.56
CA VAL A 330 -6.60 16.26 1.61
C VAL A 330 -5.33 16.02 0.78
N GLY A 331 -5.00 14.77 0.46
CA GLY A 331 -3.85 14.42 -0.39
C GLY A 331 -4.13 13.20 -1.26
N GLN A 332 -3.96 13.36 -2.57
CA GLN A 332 -4.00 12.27 -3.55
C GLN A 332 -2.57 11.89 -3.99
N PRO A 333 -2.19 10.60 -3.92
CA PRO A 333 -0.86 10.13 -4.38
C PRO A 333 -0.64 10.28 -5.89
N LEU A 334 -1.74 10.20 -6.66
CA LEU A 334 -1.78 10.33 -8.11
C LEU A 334 -2.83 11.39 -8.46
N SER A 335 -2.54 12.22 -9.47
CA SER A 335 -3.49 13.14 -10.09
C SER A 335 -3.49 12.98 -11.61
N ASP A 336 -4.63 13.27 -12.23
CA ASP A 336 -4.84 13.27 -13.68
C ASP A 336 -4.35 14.57 -14.34
N GLY A 337 -4.21 15.65 -13.58
CA GLY A 337 -3.56 16.88 -14.00
C GLY A 337 -2.27 17.20 -13.22
N LYS A 338 -1.44 18.10 -13.79
CA LYS A 338 -0.50 18.87 -12.97
C LYS A 338 -1.33 19.61 -11.93
N ALA A 339 -0.90 19.63 -10.67
CA ALA A 339 -1.57 20.43 -9.64
C ALA A 339 -1.77 21.85 -10.19
N ALA A 340 -3.03 22.20 -10.48
CA ALA A 340 -3.37 23.58 -10.74
C ALA A 340 -2.90 24.34 -9.49
N LYS A 341 -2.18 25.44 -9.67
CA LYS A 341 -2.17 26.45 -8.61
C LYS A 341 -3.64 26.77 -8.40
N SER A 342 -4.22 26.34 -7.29
CA SER A 342 -5.51 26.87 -6.90
C SER A 342 -5.28 28.37 -6.77
N ASP A 343 -5.81 29.14 -7.73
CA ASP A 343 -6.36 30.44 -7.41
C ASP A 343 -7.58 30.14 -6.53
N ASP A 344 -7.31 29.75 -5.28
CA ASP A 344 -8.29 29.93 -4.25
C ASP A 344 -8.57 31.43 -4.26
N SER A 345 -9.79 31.78 -4.65
CA SER A 345 -10.33 33.11 -4.44
C SER A 345 -10.16 33.42 -2.96
N VAL A 346 -9.10 34.17 -2.64
CA VAL A 346 -8.79 34.59 -1.29
C VAL A 346 -9.96 35.47 -0.85
N SER A 347 -10.89 34.88 -0.10
CA SER A 347 -11.85 35.65 0.68
C SER A 347 -11.02 36.47 1.67
N ALA A 348 -11.04 37.79 1.50
CA ALA A 348 -10.47 38.81 2.37
C ALA A 348 -8.99 38.62 2.75
N ALA A 349 -8.15 39.59 2.34
CA ALA A 349 -6.78 39.71 2.83
C ALA A 349 -6.74 39.58 4.37
N PRO A 350 -6.06 38.57 4.95
CA PRO A 350 -5.90 38.50 6.38
C PRO A 350 -5.10 39.72 6.84
N ALA A 351 -5.50 40.30 7.98
CA ALA A 351 -4.76 41.38 8.62
C ALA A 351 -3.26 41.00 8.70
N PRO A 352 -2.34 41.96 8.51
CA PRO A 352 -0.91 41.67 8.57
C PRO A 352 -0.60 40.99 9.90
N ALA A 353 0.03 39.80 9.84
CA ALA A 353 0.36 39.02 11.02
C ALA A 353 1.27 39.86 11.94
N THR A 354 0.73 40.33 13.06
CA THR A 354 1.48 41.09 14.06
C THR A 354 2.10 40.13 15.06
N ARG A 355 3.42 40.20 15.23
CA ARG A 355 4.14 39.36 16.20
C ARG A 355 3.64 39.58 17.62
N LYS A 356 3.07 38.55 18.24
CA LYS A 356 2.75 38.53 19.66
C LYS A 356 3.99 38.07 20.43
N ARG A 357 4.69 39.01 21.09
CA ARG A 357 5.85 38.64 21.92
C ARG A 357 5.38 38.05 23.26
N LEU A 358 6.13 37.07 23.77
CA LEU A 358 5.88 36.52 25.09
C LEU A 358 6.34 37.51 26.19
N PRO A 359 5.70 37.51 27.37
CA PRO A 359 6.08 38.36 28.49
C PRO A 359 7.49 38.01 29.03
N LYS A 360 8.06 38.95 29.80
CA LYS A 360 9.40 38.79 30.41
C LYS A 360 9.49 37.55 31.32
N SER A 361 8.41 37.23 32.03
CA SER A 361 8.24 36.00 32.82
C SER A 361 7.05 35.22 32.27
N ARG A 362 7.19 33.90 32.13
CA ARG A 362 6.20 33.03 31.49
C ARG A 362 6.35 31.58 31.96
N PRO A 363 5.27 30.77 31.94
CA PRO A 363 5.37 29.35 32.18
C PRO A 363 6.15 28.65 31.07
N SER A 364 7.09 27.80 31.44
CA SER A 364 7.82 26.94 30.51
C SER A 364 7.94 25.53 31.06
N ARG A 365 8.01 24.55 30.16
CA ARG A 365 8.24 23.14 30.46
C ARG A 365 9.52 22.70 29.78
N THR A 366 10.47 22.17 30.55
CA THR A 366 11.69 21.56 30.01
C THR A 366 11.57 20.05 30.09
N THR A 367 11.71 19.39 28.93
CA THR A 367 11.69 17.93 28.78
C THR A 367 13.07 17.49 28.31
N SER A 368 13.74 16.66 29.11
CA SER A 368 14.92 15.91 28.66
C SER A 368 14.48 14.73 27.81
N PHE A 369 15.25 14.39 26.78
CA PHE A 369 14.96 13.26 25.92
C PHE A 369 16.24 12.63 25.35
N SER A 370 16.14 11.39 24.90
CA SER A 370 17.17 10.66 24.19
C SER A 370 16.59 10.00 22.95
N VAL A 371 17.25 10.13 21.79
CA VAL A 371 16.88 9.42 20.56
C VAL A 371 18.11 8.70 20.03
N ALA A 372 18.06 7.38 19.97
CA ALA A 372 19.18 6.53 19.55
C ALA A 372 20.50 6.82 20.30
N GLY A 373 20.39 7.16 21.60
CA GLY A 373 21.54 7.49 22.46
C GLY A 373 22.03 8.94 22.35
N ALA A 374 21.45 9.77 21.48
CA ALA A 374 21.72 11.20 21.46
C ALA A 374 20.77 11.95 22.40
N GLU A 375 21.33 12.58 23.42
CA GLU A 375 20.58 13.29 24.47
C GLU A 375 20.38 14.77 24.15
N GLY A 376 19.24 15.31 24.59
CA GLY A 376 18.88 16.71 24.42
C GLY A 376 17.88 17.22 25.45
N TYR A 377 17.70 18.54 25.47
CA TYR A 377 16.67 19.21 26.27
C TYR A 377 15.80 20.09 25.36
N MET A 378 14.50 19.92 25.45
CA MET A 378 13.50 20.78 24.82
C MET A 378 12.86 21.65 25.89
N THR A 379 12.90 22.97 25.74
CA THR A 379 12.18 23.91 26.59
C THR A 379 11.08 24.59 25.81
N ALA A 380 9.84 24.30 26.15
CA ALA A 380 8.65 24.85 25.52
C ALA A 380 8.05 25.95 26.41
N GLY A 381 7.94 27.18 25.89
CA GLY A 381 7.36 28.33 26.58
C GLY A 381 5.94 28.60 26.10
N THR A 382 5.05 28.93 27.03
CA THR A 382 3.61 29.15 26.76
C THR A 382 3.19 30.59 27.03
N TYR A 383 2.12 31.01 26.38
CA TYR A 383 1.36 32.19 26.78
C TYR A 383 0.49 31.88 28.02
N GLU A 384 -0.11 32.91 28.62
CA GLU A 384 -1.02 32.76 29.75
C GLU A 384 -2.25 31.89 29.45
N ASP A 385 -2.64 31.78 28.17
CA ASP A 385 -3.75 30.93 27.70
C ASP A 385 -3.34 29.46 27.47
N GLY A 386 -2.10 29.09 27.82
CA GLY A 386 -1.56 27.74 27.63
C GLY A 386 -1.09 27.43 26.21
N LYS A 387 -1.28 28.34 25.24
CA LYS A 387 -0.80 28.12 23.87
C LYS A 387 0.72 28.17 23.81
N LEU A 388 1.31 27.28 23.01
CA LEU A 388 2.74 27.25 22.77
C LEU A 388 3.19 28.51 22.00
N GLY A 389 4.18 29.23 22.54
CA GLY A 389 4.69 30.46 21.96
C GLY A 389 6.17 30.43 21.58
N GLU A 390 6.94 29.50 22.14
CA GLU A 390 8.35 29.31 21.80
C GLU A 390 8.84 27.90 22.15
N VAL A 391 9.89 27.46 21.46
CA VAL A 391 10.58 26.19 21.69
C VAL A 391 12.08 26.44 21.58
N PHE A 392 12.83 25.97 22.57
CA PHE A 392 14.29 25.98 22.58
C PHE A 392 14.84 24.56 22.69
N LEU A 393 15.74 24.21 21.78
CA LEU A 393 16.36 22.90 21.70
C LEU A 393 17.84 23.01 22.03
N LYS A 394 18.27 22.34 23.11
CA LYS A 394 19.69 22.20 23.44
C LYS A 394 20.12 20.77 23.09
N LEU A 395 20.92 20.67 22.04
CA LEU A 395 21.38 19.41 21.46
C LEU A 395 22.88 19.46 21.16
N GLY A 396 23.60 18.41 21.56
CA GLY A 396 25.04 18.29 21.32
C GLY A 396 25.91 19.15 22.23
N LYS A 397 27.24 19.04 22.05
CA LYS A 397 28.21 19.86 22.79
C LYS A 397 28.16 21.30 22.30
N GLN A 398 28.31 22.24 23.23
CA GLN A 398 28.37 23.67 22.93
C GLN A 398 29.44 23.96 21.87
N GLY A 399 29.07 24.72 20.84
CA GLY A 399 29.95 25.05 19.71
C GLY A 399 29.95 24.04 18.55
N SER A 400 29.17 22.96 18.62
CA SER A 400 28.97 22.06 17.48
C SER A 400 28.03 22.65 16.42
N THR A 401 28.21 22.23 15.16
CA THR A 401 27.30 22.62 14.05
C THR A 401 25.85 22.26 14.35
N LEU A 402 25.62 21.09 14.96
CA LEU A 402 24.28 20.66 15.35
C LEU A 402 23.66 21.59 16.39
N ALA A 403 24.40 22.00 17.42
CA ALA A 403 23.93 22.96 18.41
C ALA A 403 23.54 24.30 17.75
N GLY A 404 24.38 24.82 16.85
CA GLY A 404 24.11 26.07 16.14
C GLY A 404 22.87 26.01 15.23
N VAL A 405 22.69 24.90 14.49
CA VAL A 405 21.52 24.71 13.63
C VAL A 405 20.25 24.54 14.46
N MET A 406 20.31 23.81 15.59
CA MET A 406 19.17 23.62 16.48
C MET A 406 18.75 24.91 17.19
N ASP A 407 19.71 25.76 17.58
CA ASP A 407 19.44 27.10 18.12
C ASP A 407 18.75 27.99 17.07
N ALA A 408 19.28 28.03 15.84
CA ALA A 408 18.68 28.80 14.74
C ALA A 408 17.27 28.30 14.39
N PHE A 409 17.08 26.98 14.36
CA PHE A 409 15.79 26.35 14.10
C PHE A 409 14.77 26.67 15.20
N SER A 410 15.18 26.55 16.46
CA SER A 410 14.38 26.90 17.65
C SER A 410 13.86 28.35 17.57
N ILE A 411 14.75 29.28 17.18
CA ILE A 411 14.39 30.69 16.98
C ILE A 411 13.38 30.84 15.84
N ALA A 412 13.59 30.18 14.71
CA ALA A 412 12.70 30.28 13.55
C ALA A 412 11.29 29.77 13.85
N VAL A 413 11.17 28.60 14.50
CA VAL A 413 9.88 28.03 14.93
C VAL A 413 9.21 28.93 15.96
N SER A 414 9.96 29.42 16.95
CA SER A 414 9.42 30.32 17.97
C SER A 414 8.90 31.63 17.37
N ILE A 415 9.61 32.19 16.39
CA ILE A 415 9.15 33.37 15.65
C ILE A 415 7.86 33.03 14.90
N GLY A 416 7.79 31.91 14.18
CA GLY A 416 6.59 31.51 13.47
C GLY A 416 5.37 31.34 14.38
N LEU A 417 5.53 30.67 15.53
CA LEU A 417 4.48 30.56 16.55
C LEU A 417 4.02 31.94 17.06
N GLN A 418 4.94 32.89 17.24
CA GLN A 418 4.63 34.26 17.65
C GLN A 418 3.93 35.09 16.56
N TYR A 419 4.08 34.72 15.29
CA TYR A 419 3.34 35.29 14.17
C TYR A 419 2.02 34.54 13.90
N GLY A 420 1.67 33.56 14.74
CA GLY A 420 0.40 32.85 14.67
C GLY A 420 0.40 31.65 13.73
N VAL A 421 1.57 31.12 13.33
CA VAL A 421 1.64 29.83 12.64
C VAL A 421 1.12 28.73 13.58
N PRO A 422 0.06 27.99 13.22
CA PRO A 422 -0.48 26.93 14.05
C PRO A 422 0.53 25.78 14.30
N LEU A 423 0.49 25.19 15.51
CA LEU A 423 1.43 24.12 15.88
C LEU A 423 1.22 22.86 15.03
N ASP A 424 -0.01 22.49 14.74
CA ASP A 424 -0.38 21.36 13.88
C ASP A 424 0.27 21.44 12.49
N THR A 425 0.43 22.64 11.93
CA THR A 425 1.16 22.86 10.67
C THR A 425 2.61 22.40 10.78
N TYR A 426 3.29 22.69 11.88
CA TYR A 426 4.65 22.21 12.11
C TYR A 426 4.68 20.71 12.38
N VAL A 427 3.73 20.19 13.16
CA VAL A 427 3.63 18.75 13.45
C VAL A 427 3.46 17.96 12.16
N GLN A 428 2.56 18.37 11.28
CA GLN A 428 2.34 17.73 9.98
C GLN A 428 3.60 17.73 9.09
N LYS A 429 4.43 18.78 9.16
CA LYS A 429 5.64 18.89 8.33
C LYS A 429 6.83 18.10 8.86
N PHE A 430 6.98 18.01 10.18
CA PHE A 430 8.18 17.41 10.78
C PHE A 430 7.96 16.00 11.33
N THR A 431 6.71 15.56 11.50
CA THR A 431 6.41 14.16 11.81
C THR A 431 6.74 13.27 10.62
N ASN A 432 7.36 12.11 10.88
CA ASN A 432 7.91 11.13 9.95
C ASN A 432 9.10 11.63 9.11
N LEU A 433 9.68 12.79 9.43
CA LEU A 433 10.92 13.24 8.81
C LEU A 433 12.07 12.27 9.19
N ARG A 434 12.81 11.78 8.20
CA ARG A 434 13.81 10.70 8.38
C ARG A 434 15.23 11.20 8.20
N PHE A 435 16.02 11.15 9.26
CA PHE A 435 17.48 11.32 9.24
C PHE A 435 18.07 11.00 10.62
N GLU A 436 19.36 10.69 10.69
CA GLU A 436 20.04 10.35 11.95
C GLU A 436 20.28 11.60 12.83
N PRO A 437 20.11 11.53 14.17
CA PRO A 437 19.82 10.32 14.96
C PRO A 437 18.38 9.84 14.87
N ALA A 438 18.18 8.54 14.62
CA ALA A 438 16.88 7.88 14.51
C ALA A 438 16.93 6.53 15.23
N GLY A 439 15.88 6.19 15.98
CA GLY A 439 15.83 4.93 16.72
C GLY A 439 14.97 4.97 17.97
N MET A 440 15.29 4.10 18.93
CA MET A 440 14.59 3.97 20.20
C MET A 440 14.76 5.25 21.02
N THR A 441 13.70 5.66 21.73
CA THR A 441 13.73 6.80 22.66
C THR A 441 13.58 6.36 24.10
N ASP A 442 13.77 7.29 25.04
CA ASP A 442 13.46 7.14 26.46
C ASP A 442 12.03 7.55 26.84
N ASP A 443 11.19 7.92 25.87
CA ASP A 443 9.81 8.36 26.08
C ASP A 443 8.82 7.19 25.88
N PRO A 444 8.02 6.83 26.91
CA PRO A 444 7.05 5.74 26.80
C PRO A 444 5.95 6.00 25.77
N ASP A 445 5.59 7.26 25.51
CA ASP A 445 4.59 7.61 24.52
C ASP A 445 5.14 7.53 23.09
N ILE A 446 6.44 7.82 22.90
CA ILE A 446 7.09 7.88 21.58
C ILE A 446 8.28 6.92 21.53
N ARG A 447 8.02 5.62 21.67
CA ARG A 447 9.06 4.59 21.80
C ARG A 447 10.10 4.55 20.67
N MET A 448 9.72 4.91 19.45
CA MET A 448 10.64 5.02 18.31
C MET A 448 10.41 6.31 17.54
N ALA A 449 11.51 6.98 17.17
CA ALA A 449 11.49 8.18 16.35
C ALA A 449 12.36 8.00 15.09
N GLN A 450 11.91 8.59 13.98
CA GLN A 450 12.58 8.52 12.68
C GLN A 450 13.65 9.62 12.49
N SER A 451 13.67 10.61 13.38
CA SER A 451 14.70 11.61 13.54
C SER A 451 14.50 12.34 14.87
N MET A 452 15.43 13.22 15.23
CA MET A 452 15.24 14.13 16.37
C MET A 452 14.03 15.05 16.20
N MET A 453 13.80 15.52 14.99
CA MET A 453 12.71 16.46 14.67
C MET A 453 11.36 15.76 14.75
N ASP A 454 11.32 14.53 14.26
CA ASP A 454 10.15 13.66 14.39
C ASP A 454 9.77 13.48 15.86
N TYR A 455 10.75 13.20 16.75
CA TYR A 455 10.49 13.11 18.19
C TYR A 455 9.95 14.43 18.76
N ILE A 456 10.65 15.55 18.52
CA ILE A 456 10.32 16.86 19.08
C ILE A 456 8.87 17.25 18.75
N PHE A 457 8.47 17.15 17.50
CA PHE A 457 7.13 17.59 17.08
C PHE A 457 6.03 16.61 17.47
N ARG A 458 6.31 15.30 17.57
CA ARG A 458 5.36 14.36 18.20
C ARG A 458 5.17 14.66 19.68
N ARG A 459 6.25 14.99 20.40
CA ARG A 459 6.17 15.33 21.84
C ARG A 459 5.40 16.61 22.08
N LEU A 460 5.66 17.65 21.27
CA LEU A 460 4.89 18.90 21.30
C LEU A 460 3.41 18.67 20.95
N ALA A 461 3.11 17.79 19.99
CA ALA A 461 1.73 17.43 19.67
C ALA A 461 1.02 16.78 20.86
N LEU A 462 1.66 15.81 21.52
CA LEU A 462 1.09 15.16 22.70
C LEU A 462 0.92 16.12 23.89
N ASP A 463 1.80 17.12 24.02
CA ASP A 463 1.78 18.07 25.14
C ASP A 463 0.82 19.25 24.94
N TYR A 464 0.60 19.70 23.70
CA TYR A 464 -0.08 20.98 23.42
C TYR A 464 -1.24 20.90 22.42
N LEU A 465 -1.41 19.81 21.67
CA LEU A 465 -2.57 19.66 20.78
C LEU A 465 -3.72 18.92 21.49
N PRO A 466 -4.98 19.36 21.28
CA PRO A 466 -6.17 18.61 21.67
C PRO A 466 -6.16 17.18 21.10
N PHE A 467 -6.86 16.26 21.78
CA PHE A 467 -6.98 14.86 21.37
C PHE A 467 -7.46 14.71 19.93
N ASP A 468 -8.51 15.43 19.54
CA ASP A 468 -9.10 15.35 18.20
C ASP A 468 -8.09 15.74 17.11
N ASP A 469 -7.32 16.81 17.35
CA ASP A 469 -6.31 17.29 16.40
C ASP A 469 -5.16 16.28 16.24
N ARG A 470 -4.64 15.74 17.35
CA ARG A 470 -3.51 14.79 17.30
C ARG A 470 -3.90 13.38 16.89
N SER A 471 -5.13 12.94 17.19
CA SER A 471 -5.66 11.64 16.76
C SER A 471 -5.82 11.58 15.23
N SER A 472 -6.21 12.69 14.59
CA SER A 472 -6.24 12.83 13.13
C SER A 472 -4.86 12.62 12.47
N LEU A 473 -3.78 12.89 13.22
CA LEU A 473 -2.39 12.69 12.81
C LEU A 473 -1.84 11.31 13.24
N GLY A 474 -2.66 10.46 13.86
CA GLY A 474 -2.27 9.15 14.37
C GLY A 474 -1.38 9.19 15.61
N LEU A 475 -1.40 10.28 16.38
CA LEU A 475 -0.55 10.49 17.55
C LEU A 475 -1.32 10.24 18.85
N TYR A 476 -0.95 9.14 19.52
CA TYR A 476 -1.59 8.67 20.75
C TYR A 476 -0.55 8.43 21.85
N THR A 477 -0.94 8.69 23.10
CA THR A 477 -0.15 8.35 24.29
C THR A 477 -0.08 6.83 24.49
N ALA A 478 0.84 6.35 25.31
CA ALA A 478 0.93 4.93 25.64
C ALA A 478 -0.36 4.42 26.30
N ALA A 479 -0.93 5.21 27.22
CA ALA A 479 -2.18 4.87 27.91
C ALA A 479 -3.36 4.74 26.94
N GLU A 480 -3.49 5.66 25.98
CA GLU A 480 -4.55 5.61 24.96
C GLU A 480 -4.42 4.41 24.04
N ARG A 481 -3.18 4.06 23.64
CA ARG A 481 -2.95 2.84 22.86
C ARG A 481 -3.30 1.58 23.64
N THR A 482 -2.97 1.52 24.93
CA THR A 482 -3.36 0.41 25.79
C THR A 482 -4.88 0.31 25.93
N ASN A 483 -5.55 1.43 26.21
CA ASN A 483 -7.01 1.44 26.30
C ASN A 483 -7.69 1.05 24.98
N ALA A 484 -7.15 1.46 23.83
CA ALA A 484 -7.66 1.05 22.53
C ALA A 484 -7.49 -0.46 22.28
N LEU A 485 -6.42 -1.09 22.81
CA LEU A 485 -6.26 -2.54 22.77
C LEU A 485 -7.31 -3.26 23.64
N ASP A 486 -7.68 -2.65 24.77
CA ASP A 486 -8.64 -3.23 25.72
C ASP A 486 -10.10 -3.02 25.31
N THR A 487 -10.43 -1.85 24.74
CA THR A 487 -11.81 -1.41 24.46
C THR A 487 -12.17 -1.42 22.98
N GLY A 488 -11.18 -1.47 22.08
CA GLY A 488 -11.37 -1.41 20.63
C GLY A 488 -11.52 0.01 20.06
N GLU A 489 -11.54 1.05 20.89
CA GLU A 489 -11.69 2.45 20.47
C GLU A 489 -10.59 3.35 21.05
N TYR A 490 -10.13 4.32 20.25
CA TYR A 490 -9.22 5.36 20.74
C TYR A 490 -10.03 6.49 21.35
N THR A 491 -10.10 6.53 22.68
CA THR A 491 -10.77 7.60 23.45
C THR A 491 -9.76 8.40 24.27
N ALA A 492 -10.03 9.69 24.47
CA ALA A 492 -9.21 10.53 25.34
C ALA A 492 -9.23 9.99 26.78
N ILE A 493 -8.07 9.94 27.41
CA ILE A 493 -7.93 9.60 28.83
C ILE A 493 -7.45 10.86 29.56
N GLU A 494 -8.24 11.37 30.50
CA GLU A 494 -7.80 12.47 31.36
C GLU A 494 -6.71 12.00 32.32
N VAL A 495 -5.48 12.49 32.14
CA VAL A 495 -4.39 12.26 33.07
C VAL A 495 -4.34 13.43 34.06
N ALA A 496 -4.57 13.15 35.35
CA ALA A 496 -4.41 14.13 36.42
C ALA A 496 -2.95 14.62 36.53
N ALA A 497 -2.77 15.89 36.89
CA ALA A 497 -1.48 16.58 36.99
C ALA A 497 -0.44 15.82 37.87
N PRO A 498 0.87 15.89 37.56
CA PRO A 498 1.88 15.16 38.31
C PRO A 498 2.06 15.74 39.72
N ILE A 499 1.92 14.87 40.73
CA ILE A 499 2.31 15.14 42.11
C ILE A 499 3.84 15.12 42.20
N ALA A 500 4.40 16.05 42.97
CA ALA A 500 5.83 16.25 43.18
C ALA A 500 6.59 14.96 43.55
N ALA A 501 7.73 14.76 42.90
CA ALA A 501 8.64 13.64 43.15
C ALA A 501 9.26 13.72 44.56
N ALA A 502 9.17 12.63 45.32
CA ALA A 502 9.93 12.41 46.55
C ALA A 502 11.40 12.05 46.22
N PRO A 503 12.37 12.30 47.13
CA PRO A 503 13.79 12.13 46.83
C PRO A 503 14.19 10.66 46.72
N VAL A 504 14.98 10.35 45.70
CA VAL A 504 15.50 9.02 45.40
C VAL A 504 16.67 8.68 46.34
N ALA A 505 16.58 7.55 47.05
CA ALA A 505 17.67 6.99 47.84
C ALA A 505 18.79 6.41 46.95
N PRO A 506 20.06 6.35 47.42
CA PRO A 506 21.18 6.00 46.55
C PRO A 506 21.17 4.50 46.19
N LYS A 507 21.49 4.21 44.92
CA LYS A 507 21.61 2.86 44.35
C LYS A 507 22.72 2.05 45.05
N PRO A 508 22.52 0.76 45.35
CA PRO A 508 23.60 -0.10 45.80
C PRO A 508 24.54 -0.49 44.65
N ALA A 509 25.81 -0.70 45.01
CA ALA A 509 26.90 -1.01 44.10
C ALA A 509 26.70 -2.35 43.37
N ILE A 510 26.95 -2.35 42.05
CA ILE A 510 26.92 -3.54 41.20
C ILE A 510 28.22 -4.32 41.43
N VAL A 511 28.10 -5.53 41.97
CA VAL A 511 29.17 -6.52 41.97
C VAL A 511 29.27 -7.11 40.56
N LYS A 512 30.42 -6.95 39.90
CA LYS A 512 30.69 -7.58 38.60
C LYS A 512 30.93 -9.07 38.81
N THR A 513 30.02 -9.90 38.29
CA THR A 513 30.27 -11.33 38.10
C THR A 513 30.66 -11.54 36.65
N GLU A 514 31.88 -12.01 36.39
CA GLU A 514 32.30 -12.43 35.06
C GLU A 514 31.62 -13.75 34.70
N VAL A 515 30.69 -13.69 33.73
CA VAL A 515 30.13 -14.88 33.09
C VAL A 515 30.84 -15.06 31.75
N LYS A 516 31.57 -16.17 31.63
CA LYS A 516 32.21 -16.60 30.38
C LYS A 516 31.12 -17.20 29.48
N ILE A 517 30.75 -16.47 28.42
CA ILE A 517 29.78 -16.95 27.43
C ILE A 517 30.56 -17.76 26.38
N GLU A 518 30.32 -19.06 26.29
CA GLU A 518 30.80 -19.89 25.18
C GLU A 518 29.93 -19.66 23.93
N ALA A 519 30.56 -19.71 22.75
CA ALA A 519 29.92 -19.44 21.48
C ALA A 519 28.89 -20.54 21.12
N ALA A 520 27.66 -20.13 20.81
CA ALA A 520 26.62 -21.02 20.33
C ALA A 520 26.97 -21.58 18.92
N PRO A 521 26.58 -22.83 18.60
CA PRO A 521 26.78 -23.39 17.27
C PRO A 521 25.92 -22.65 16.22
N SER A 522 26.51 -22.39 15.05
CA SER A 522 25.82 -21.72 13.94
C SER A 522 24.81 -22.65 13.26
N HIS A 523 23.55 -22.24 13.23
CA HIS A 523 22.50 -22.83 12.41
C HIS A 523 22.13 -21.88 11.28
N ILE A 524 21.91 -22.44 10.09
CA ILE A 524 21.50 -21.70 8.89
C ILE A 524 19.99 -21.47 8.99
N GLY A 525 19.58 -20.23 9.25
CA GLY A 525 18.19 -19.81 9.43
C GLY A 525 17.56 -19.22 8.17
N SER A 526 18.33 -18.94 7.11
CA SER A 526 17.78 -18.42 5.85
C SER A 526 18.50 -18.93 4.60
N SER A 527 17.79 -18.85 3.46
CA SER A 527 18.35 -19.14 2.13
C SER A 527 19.50 -18.19 1.76
N THR A 528 19.50 -16.98 2.33
CA THR A 528 20.56 -15.99 2.16
C THR A 528 21.83 -16.44 2.87
N GLU A 529 21.72 -16.92 4.12
CA GLU A 529 22.86 -17.46 4.88
C GLU A 529 23.43 -18.74 4.25
N LEU A 530 22.58 -19.56 3.61
CA LEU A 530 23.03 -20.73 2.84
C LEU A 530 23.82 -20.31 1.59
N MET A 531 23.34 -19.29 0.86
CA MET A 531 24.00 -18.73 -0.31
C MET A 531 25.31 -18.03 0.04
N GLU A 532 25.39 -17.32 1.17
CA GLU A 532 26.60 -16.68 1.68
C GLU A 532 27.68 -17.71 2.07
N LYS A 533 27.26 -18.84 2.66
CA LYS A 533 28.15 -19.95 3.03
C LYS A 533 28.65 -20.75 1.82
N LEU A 534 27.83 -20.86 0.77
CA LEU A 534 28.20 -21.54 -0.48
C LEU A 534 29.07 -20.68 -1.41
N SER A 535 28.87 -19.36 -1.40
CA SER A 535 29.57 -18.43 -2.31
C SER A 535 30.78 -17.72 -1.67
N GLY A 536 30.89 -17.70 -0.34
CA GLY A 536 32.01 -17.08 0.37
C GLY A 536 32.04 -15.54 0.30
N VAL A 537 31.01 -14.91 -0.25
CA VAL A 537 30.94 -13.45 -0.45
C VAL A 537 29.88 -12.85 0.49
N LYS A 538 30.31 -12.04 1.47
CA LYS A 538 29.42 -11.17 2.25
C LYS A 538 28.95 -10.01 1.37
N THR A 539 27.65 -9.88 1.14
CA THR A 539 27.08 -8.85 0.25
C THR A 539 26.63 -7.59 1.01
N ASP A 540 27.58 -6.90 1.64
CA ASP A 540 27.35 -5.60 2.32
C ASP A 540 27.66 -4.40 1.40
N ALA A 541 27.25 -4.49 0.13
CA ALA A 541 27.52 -3.41 -0.82
C ALA A 541 26.55 -2.23 -0.57
N PRO A 542 27.07 -1.00 -0.40
CA PRO A 542 26.26 0.18 -0.10
C PRO A 542 25.33 0.55 -1.25
N LEU A 543 24.26 1.28 -0.92
CA LEU A 543 23.37 1.85 -1.94
C LEU A 543 24.02 3.08 -2.58
N CYS A 544 23.77 3.28 -3.87
CA CYS A 544 24.23 4.46 -4.58
C CYS A 544 23.56 5.71 -4.01
N MET A 545 24.36 6.67 -3.55
CA MET A 545 23.85 7.94 -2.99
C MET A 545 23.13 8.81 -4.03
N THR A 546 23.32 8.53 -5.32
CA THR A 546 22.71 9.29 -6.43
C THR A 546 21.36 8.72 -6.86
N CYS A 547 21.22 7.39 -6.95
CA CYS A 547 20.02 6.76 -7.50
C CYS A 547 19.43 5.61 -6.66
N GLY A 548 20.02 5.29 -5.50
CA GLY A 548 19.52 4.27 -4.58
C GLY A 548 19.72 2.81 -5.03
N VAL A 549 20.32 2.58 -6.21
CA VAL A 549 20.64 1.23 -6.70
C VAL A 549 21.82 0.64 -5.90
N LYS A 550 21.71 -0.62 -5.48
CA LYS A 550 22.78 -1.31 -4.75
C LYS A 550 24.05 -1.35 -5.60
N MET A 551 25.14 -0.79 -5.10
CA MET A 551 26.37 -0.67 -5.86
C MET A 551 27.08 -2.02 -5.95
N ARG A 552 27.86 -2.22 -7.00
CA ARG A 552 28.69 -3.41 -7.20
C ARG A 552 30.14 -3.09 -6.84
N MET A 553 30.79 -3.98 -6.11
CA MET A 553 32.22 -3.82 -5.81
C MET A 553 33.05 -3.99 -7.09
N SER A 554 33.92 -3.02 -7.36
CA SER A 554 34.84 -2.97 -8.50
C SER A 554 36.22 -2.57 -7.98
N GLY A 555 37.01 -3.58 -7.58
CA GLY A 555 38.29 -3.37 -6.90
C GLY A 555 38.10 -2.85 -5.47
N ALA A 556 38.82 -1.79 -5.09
CA ALA A 556 38.67 -1.12 -3.79
C ALA A 556 37.46 -0.17 -3.74
N CYS A 557 36.80 0.06 -4.87
CA CYS A 557 35.67 0.98 -4.98
C CYS A 557 34.35 0.24 -5.22
N TYR A 558 33.26 0.99 -5.12
CA TYR A 558 31.93 0.59 -5.57
C TYR A 558 31.53 1.38 -6.81
N VAL A 559 30.90 0.71 -7.77
CA VAL A 559 30.36 1.29 -9.01
C VAL A 559 28.86 1.04 -9.06
N CYS A 560 28.09 2.07 -9.36
CA CYS A 560 26.66 1.96 -9.59
C CYS A 560 26.38 1.60 -11.05
N GLU A 561 25.80 0.43 -11.30
CA GLU A 561 25.41 0.01 -12.66
C GLU A 561 24.23 0.82 -13.22
N GLY A 562 23.44 1.48 -12.36
CA GLY A 562 22.28 2.28 -12.78
C GLY A 562 22.60 3.69 -13.26
N CYS A 563 23.63 4.34 -12.71
CA CYS A 563 23.98 5.73 -13.08
C CYS A 563 25.47 5.98 -13.31
N GLY A 564 26.32 4.95 -13.17
CA GLY A 564 27.77 5.05 -13.37
C GLY A 564 28.54 5.71 -12.23
N ALA A 565 27.87 6.20 -11.18
CA ALA A 565 28.53 6.85 -10.05
C ALA A 565 29.44 5.87 -9.26
N THR A 566 30.59 6.35 -8.82
CA THR A 566 31.55 5.57 -8.02
C THR A 566 31.63 6.07 -6.58
N SER A 567 31.91 5.18 -5.63
CA SER A 567 32.04 5.49 -4.20
C SER A 567 33.16 4.67 -3.58
N GLY A 568 33.91 5.26 -2.64
CA GLY A 568 35.03 4.58 -1.97
C GLY A 568 36.33 4.50 -2.76
N CYS A 569 36.48 5.25 -3.86
CA CYS A 569 37.79 5.44 -4.50
C CYS A 569 38.54 6.57 -3.80
N SER A 570 39.70 6.26 -3.22
CA SER A 570 40.73 7.25 -2.87
C SER A 570 41.48 7.73 -4.11
#